data_AF-A0A4Q4U531-F1
#
_entry.id   AF-A0A4Q4U531-F1
#
_cell.length_a   1.000
_cell.length_b   1.000
_cell.length_c   1.000
_cell.angle_alpha   90.00
_cell.angle_beta   90.00
_cell.angle_gamma   90.00
#
_symmetry.space_group_name_H-M   'P 1'
#
loop_
_entity.id
_entity.type
_entity.pdbx_description
1 polymer ?
#
loop_
_entity_poly.entity_id
_entity_poly.type
_entity_poly.pdbx_seq_one_letter_code
_entity_poly.pdbx_strand_id
1 'polypeptide(L)'
;MDSLLAVGERVKSRRMIGAHATHIILPVTELIRIENADDPINLVHAFDLKLKMVGTCSPPKFDYVKSPGVIGVDRNAPNLAEQARPLTNGEGVDVANDAVGSGDGLQKTRQATRKDAGQVIAISVVADIAADGSGMRQEGFDAVAVPTSPMRPRTKYSA
;
A
#
# COMPACT_ATOMS: atom_id res chain seq x y z
N MET A 1 -20.55 -28.03 16.34
CA MET A 1 -20.04 -26.70 15.98
C MET A 1 -18.53 -26.83 15.92
N ASP A 2 -17.96 -26.84 14.72
CA ASP A 2 -16.50 -26.87 14.58
C ASP A 2 -15.95 -25.54 15.12
N SER A 3 -15.03 -25.61 16.07
CA SER A 3 -14.37 -24.42 16.60
C SER A 3 -13.50 -23.81 15.50
N LEU A 4 -13.69 -22.52 15.22
CA LEU A 4 -12.90 -21.78 14.21
C LEU A 4 -11.39 -21.75 14.52
N LEU A 5 -10.99 -21.91 15.79
CA LEU A 5 -9.61 -22.02 16.23
C LEU A 5 -9.48 -22.95 17.45
N ALA A 6 -8.31 -23.54 17.62
CA ALA A 6 -7.93 -24.36 18.78
C ALA A 6 -6.75 -23.76 19.57
N VAL A 7 -6.64 -24.12 20.85
CA VAL A 7 -5.50 -23.72 21.68
C VAL A 7 -4.20 -24.29 21.10
N GLY A 8 -3.17 -23.45 21.02
CA GLY A 8 -1.87 -23.80 20.44
C GLY A 8 -1.74 -23.45 18.95
N GLU A 9 -2.82 -23.02 18.28
CA GLU A 9 -2.73 -22.52 16.91
C GLU A 9 -2.04 -21.16 16.85
N ARG A 10 -1.21 -20.99 15.83
CA ARG A 10 -0.55 -19.72 15.53
C ARG A 10 -1.55 -18.79 14.86
N VAL A 11 -1.64 -17.56 15.36
CA VAL A 11 -2.58 -16.55 14.86
C VAL A 11 -1.90 -15.21 14.69
N LYS A 12 -2.42 -14.40 13.77
CA LYS A 12 -2.11 -12.98 13.62
C LYS A 12 -3.33 -12.14 13.96
N SER A 13 -3.11 -11.08 14.74
CA SER A 13 -4.11 -10.03 14.97
C SER A 13 -4.28 -9.14 13.74
N ARG A 14 -5.53 -8.83 13.38
CA ARG A 14 -5.86 -7.79 12.39
C ARG A 14 -5.70 -6.36 12.94
N ARG A 15 -5.59 -6.20 14.26
CA ARG A 15 -5.43 -4.90 14.93
C ARG A 15 -3.99 -4.61 15.33
N MET A 16 -3.64 -3.32 15.28
CA MET A 16 -2.39 -2.76 15.80
C MET A 16 -2.41 -2.54 17.33
N ILE A 17 -3.59 -2.33 17.93
CA ILE A 17 -3.72 -1.98 19.36
C ILE A 17 -3.46 -3.20 20.23
N GLY A 18 -2.60 -3.04 21.25
CA GLY A 18 -2.26 -4.09 22.21
C GLY A 18 -1.10 -5.01 21.78
N ALA A 19 -0.49 -4.78 20.61
CA ALA A 19 0.64 -5.57 20.12
C ALA A 19 1.92 -5.43 20.96
N HIS A 20 2.00 -4.41 21.82
CA HIS A 20 3.11 -4.20 22.78
C HIS A 20 2.79 -4.76 24.18
N ALA A 21 2.26 -5.97 24.25
CA ALA A 21 1.97 -6.68 25.49
C ALA A 21 2.41 -8.15 25.38
N THR A 22 2.69 -8.80 26.51
CA THR A 22 3.01 -10.23 26.53
C THR A 22 1.76 -11.10 26.31
N HIS A 23 0.58 -10.57 26.63
CA HIS A 23 -0.71 -11.22 26.46
C HIS A 23 -1.75 -10.21 25.99
N ILE A 24 -2.63 -10.63 25.08
CA ILE A 24 -3.74 -9.82 24.56
C ILE A 24 -4.99 -10.69 24.43
N ILE A 25 -6.16 -10.11 24.71
CA ILE A 25 -7.46 -10.75 24.51
C ILE A 25 -8.13 -10.10 23.30
N LEU A 26 -8.44 -10.90 22.28
CA LEU A 26 -9.08 -10.45 21.05
C LEU A 26 -10.26 -11.37 20.70
N PRO A 27 -11.31 -10.85 20.04
CA PRO A 27 -12.35 -11.72 19.49
C PRO A 27 -11.78 -12.57 18.36
N VAL A 28 -12.26 -13.81 18.22
CA VAL A 28 -11.80 -14.76 17.18
C VAL A 28 -11.92 -14.19 15.76
N THR A 29 -12.89 -13.29 15.52
CA THR A 29 -13.10 -12.61 14.23
C THR A 29 -11.99 -11.62 13.84
N GLU A 30 -11.15 -11.23 14.79
CA GLU A 30 -9.98 -10.36 14.58
C GLU A 30 -8.67 -11.16 14.44
N LEU A 31 -8.75 -12.49 14.49
CA LEU A 31 -7.62 -13.40 14.36
C LEU A 31 -7.62 -14.03 12.96
N ILE A 32 -6.44 -14.08 12.37
CA ILE A 32 -6.14 -14.81 11.14
C ILE A 32 -5.26 -15.99 11.54
N ARG A 33 -5.71 -17.22 11.25
CA ARG A 33 -4.86 -18.40 11.37
C ARG A 33 -3.65 -18.27 10.43
N ILE A 34 -2.46 -18.54 10.94
CA ILE A 34 -1.26 -18.65 10.13
C ILE A 34 -0.75 -20.09 10.20
N GLU A 35 -0.32 -20.63 9.07
CA GLU A 35 0.19 -21.99 9.01
C GLU A 35 1.58 -22.06 9.62
N ASN A 36 1.99 -23.25 10.07
CA ASN A 36 3.30 -23.41 10.71
C ASN A 36 4.46 -23.06 9.77
N ALA A 37 4.26 -23.24 8.46
CA ALA A 37 5.24 -22.88 7.43
C ALA A 37 5.30 -21.38 7.15
N ASP A 38 4.29 -20.60 7.58
CA ASP A 38 4.29 -19.15 7.37
C ASP A 38 5.30 -18.48 8.30
N ASP A 39 6.12 -17.60 7.72
CA ASP A 39 6.93 -16.66 8.46
C ASP A 39 5.99 -15.57 9.04
N PRO A 40 5.87 -15.45 10.38
CA PRO A 40 4.96 -14.49 10.99
C PRO A 40 5.33 -13.04 10.68
N ILE A 41 6.54 -12.78 10.18
CA ILE A 41 7.02 -11.47 9.74
C ILE A 41 6.64 -11.21 8.27
N ASN A 42 6.58 -12.24 7.42
CA ASN A 42 6.36 -12.11 5.98
C ASN A 42 4.95 -12.55 5.55
N LEU A 43 3.99 -11.64 5.73
CA LEU A 43 2.58 -11.91 5.39
C LEU A 43 2.28 -12.03 3.89
N VAL A 44 3.21 -11.62 3.04
CA VAL A 44 3.00 -11.64 1.58
C VAL A 44 2.80 -13.07 1.07
N HIS A 45 3.40 -14.07 1.73
CA HIS A 45 3.24 -15.47 1.37
C HIS A 45 2.06 -16.16 2.06
N ALA A 46 1.52 -15.58 3.13
CA ALA A 46 0.43 -16.18 3.90
C ALA A 46 -0.91 -16.24 3.13
N PHE A 47 -1.02 -15.51 2.02
CA PHE A 47 -2.20 -15.55 1.14
C PHE A 47 -1.77 -15.66 -0.33
N ASP A 48 -2.09 -16.79 -0.99
CA ASP A 48 -1.97 -16.92 -2.45
C ASP A 48 -3.10 -16.15 -3.15
N LEU A 49 -2.98 -14.82 -3.16
CA LEU A 49 -3.96 -13.93 -3.79
C LEU A 49 -3.78 -13.86 -5.31
N LYS A 50 -2.74 -14.51 -5.87
CA LYS A 50 -2.36 -14.43 -7.29
C LYS A 50 -2.27 -12.99 -7.82
N LEU A 51 -1.90 -12.05 -6.95
CA LEU A 51 -1.75 -10.64 -7.26
C LEU A 51 -0.34 -10.35 -7.75
N LYS A 52 -0.22 -9.47 -8.74
CA LYS A 52 1.04 -8.86 -9.13
C LYS A 52 1.23 -7.55 -8.38
N MET A 53 2.22 -7.48 -7.49
CA MET A 53 2.48 -6.29 -6.68
C MET A 53 3.59 -5.41 -7.26
N VAL A 54 3.31 -4.11 -7.34
CA VAL A 54 4.27 -3.06 -7.69
C VAL A 54 4.40 -2.15 -6.47
N GLY A 55 5.62 -1.98 -5.96
CA GLY A 55 5.89 -1.23 -4.74
C GLY A 55 6.75 -0.01 -5.02
N THR A 56 6.31 1.18 -4.58
CA THR A 56 7.10 2.40 -4.68
C THR A 56 8.03 2.52 -3.47
N CYS A 57 9.33 2.61 -3.71
CA CYS A 57 10.32 2.73 -2.64
C CYS A 57 11.61 3.38 -3.15
N SER A 58 12.56 3.64 -2.26
CA SER A 58 13.88 4.13 -2.68
C SER A 58 14.69 2.99 -3.31
N PRO A 59 15.54 3.24 -4.33
CA PRO A 59 16.32 2.20 -5.01
C PRO A 59 17.10 1.24 -4.09
N PRO A 60 17.72 1.68 -2.98
CA PRO A 60 18.39 0.77 -2.05
C PRO A 60 17.48 -0.29 -1.38
N LYS A 61 16.15 -0.13 -1.47
CA LYS A 61 15.16 -1.08 -0.92
C LYS A 61 14.65 -2.06 -1.98
N PHE A 62 15.09 -1.99 -3.23
CA PHE A 62 14.58 -2.85 -4.31
C PHE A 62 14.81 -4.33 -4.03
N ASP A 63 16.00 -4.69 -3.54
CA ASP A 63 16.29 -6.08 -3.18
C ASP A 63 15.42 -6.58 -2.02
N TYR A 64 15.15 -5.70 -1.05
CA TYR A 64 14.27 -6.01 0.08
C TYR A 64 12.82 -6.29 -0.35
N VAL A 65 12.27 -5.49 -1.26
CA VAL A 65 10.89 -5.70 -1.73
C VAL A 65 10.79 -6.81 -2.78
N LYS A 66 11.88 -7.14 -3.46
CA LYS A 66 11.92 -8.27 -4.40
C LYS A 66 11.84 -9.62 -3.68
N SER A 67 12.37 -9.76 -2.47
CA SER A 67 12.33 -11.03 -1.73
C SER A 67 10.91 -11.55 -1.44
N PRO A 68 9.90 -10.71 -1.09
CA PRO A 68 8.50 -11.14 -1.05
C PRO A 68 7.79 -11.14 -2.42
N GLY A 69 8.50 -10.92 -3.53
CA GLY A 69 7.91 -10.95 -4.88
C GLY A 69 7.30 -9.63 -5.37
N VAL A 70 7.63 -8.49 -4.74
CA VAL A 70 7.17 -7.16 -5.20
C VAL A 70 8.15 -6.58 -6.22
N ILE A 71 7.61 -5.96 -7.27
CA ILE A 71 8.41 -5.23 -8.26
C ILE A 71 8.63 -3.80 -7.76
N GLY A 72 9.86 -3.46 -7.39
CA GLY A 72 10.24 -2.14 -6.93
C GLY A 72 10.24 -1.07 -8.04
N VAL A 73 9.70 0.10 -7.74
CA VAL A 73 9.70 1.30 -8.59
C VAL A 73 10.19 2.49 -7.75
N ASP A 74 11.01 3.37 -8.33
CA ASP A 74 11.56 4.51 -7.58
C ASP A 74 10.44 5.51 -7.25
N ARG A 75 10.22 5.72 -5.95
CA ARG A 75 9.22 6.68 -5.45
C ARG A 75 9.47 8.12 -5.89
N ASN A 76 10.72 8.47 -6.17
CA ASN A 76 11.11 9.83 -6.58
C ASN A 76 11.02 10.03 -8.10
N ALA A 77 10.73 8.97 -8.85
CA ALA A 77 10.58 9.07 -10.29
C ALA A 77 9.48 10.09 -10.65
N PRO A 78 9.77 11.09 -11.48
CA PRO A 78 8.75 12.05 -11.92
C PRO A 78 7.67 11.37 -12.77
N ASN A 79 7.96 10.20 -13.33
CA ASN A 79 7.12 9.45 -14.25
C ASN A 79 6.64 8.10 -13.68
N LEU A 80 6.23 8.08 -12.41
CA LEU A 80 5.76 6.86 -11.73
C LEU A 80 4.74 6.05 -12.54
N ALA A 81 3.74 6.74 -13.12
CA ALA A 81 2.72 6.10 -13.94
C ALA A 81 3.32 5.43 -15.19
N GLU A 82 4.31 6.05 -15.84
CA GLU A 82 4.98 5.48 -17.01
C GLU A 82 5.82 4.26 -16.64
N GLN A 83 6.42 4.23 -15.45
CA GLN A 83 7.16 3.07 -14.97
C GLN A 83 6.24 1.89 -14.61
N ALA A 84 5.03 2.17 -14.10
CA ALA A 84 4.05 1.13 -13.77
C ALA A 84 3.39 0.51 -15.01
N ARG A 85 3.28 1.24 -16.12
CA ARG A 85 2.54 0.80 -17.32
C ARG A 85 3.14 -0.44 -17.98
N PRO A 86 4.46 -0.56 -18.25
CA PRO A 86 5.06 -1.79 -18.77
C PRO A 86 4.85 -2.99 -17.85
N LEU A 87 4.72 -2.76 -16.53
CA LEU A 87 4.48 -3.81 -15.54
C LEU A 87 3.02 -4.30 -15.54
N THR A 88 2.12 -3.60 -16.22
CA THR A 88 0.67 -3.80 -16.18
C THR A 88 0.07 -3.86 -17.59
N ASN A 89 0.81 -4.40 -18.56
CA ASN A 89 0.40 -4.52 -19.97
C ASN A 89 -0.05 -3.18 -20.60
N GLY A 90 0.48 -2.07 -20.11
CA GLY A 90 0.14 -0.73 -20.58
C GLY A 90 -1.12 -0.13 -19.95
N GLU A 91 -1.84 -0.85 -19.08
CA GLU A 91 -3.15 -0.41 -18.60
C GLU A 91 -3.08 0.34 -17.27
N GLY A 92 -2.17 -0.04 -16.39
CA GLY A 92 -2.12 0.41 -14.99
C GLY A 92 -2.52 -0.61 -13.96
N VAL A 93 -2.33 -0.23 -12.71
CA VAL A 93 -2.76 -1.06 -11.58
C VAL A 93 -4.28 -0.96 -11.40
N ASP A 94 -4.91 -2.07 -11.04
CA ASP A 94 -6.34 -2.10 -10.71
C ASP A 94 -6.63 -1.37 -9.39
N VAL A 95 -5.77 -1.57 -8.40
CA VAL A 95 -5.86 -0.94 -7.08
C VAL A 95 -4.48 -0.40 -6.69
N ALA A 96 -4.45 0.83 -6.20
CA ALA A 96 -3.26 1.44 -5.63
C ALA A 96 -3.49 1.79 -4.16
N ASN A 97 -2.74 1.14 -3.27
CA ASN A 97 -2.76 1.41 -1.84
C ASN A 97 -1.72 2.48 -1.51
N ASP A 98 -2.17 3.68 -1.13
CA ASP A 98 -1.30 4.78 -0.74
C ASP A 98 -1.19 4.86 0.77
N ALA A 99 -0.05 4.42 1.31
CA ALA A 99 0.21 4.46 2.75
C ALA A 99 0.76 5.82 3.23
N VAL A 100 1.07 6.74 2.31
CA VAL A 100 1.62 8.07 2.63
C VAL A 100 0.53 9.13 2.53
N GLY A 101 -0.23 9.15 1.43
CA GLY A 101 -1.37 10.04 1.25
C GLY A 101 -1.05 11.53 1.23
N SER A 102 0.13 11.91 0.74
CA SER A 102 0.40 13.32 0.41
C SER A 102 -0.35 13.73 -0.86
N GLY A 103 -0.65 15.02 -1.03
CA GLY A 103 -1.38 15.51 -2.22
C GLY A 103 -0.73 15.11 -3.54
N ASP A 104 0.57 15.38 -3.69
CA ASP A 104 1.36 14.99 -4.86
C ASP A 104 1.45 13.47 -5.04
N GLY A 105 1.59 12.74 -3.93
CA GLY A 105 1.65 11.28 -3.92
C GLY A 105 0.35 10.68 -4.46
N LEU A 106 -0.79 11.09 -3.89
CA LEU A 106 -2.11 10.63 -4.29
C LEU A 106 -2.40 10.91 -5.77
N GLN A 107 -1.97 12.07 -6.30
CA GLN A 107 -2.15 12.38 -7.71
C GLN A 107 -1.32 11.44 -8.61
N LYS A 108 -0.04 11.21 -8.27
CA LYS A 108 0.82 10.28 -9.01
C LYS A 108 0.29 8.84 -8.93
N THR A 109 -0.14 8.42 -7.74
CA THR A 109 -0.76 7.12 -7.49
C THR A 109 -2.02 6.95 -8.35
N ARG A 110 -2.90 7.94 -8.40
CA ARG A 110 -4.09 7.94 -9.27
C ARG A 110 -3.74 7.90 -10.76
N GLN A 111 -2.65 8.52 -11.19
CA GLN A 111 -2.22 8.44 -12.59
C GLN A 111 -1.68 7.06 -12.97
N ALA A 112 -1.14 6.31 -12.01
CA ALA A 112 -0.63 4.96 -12.20
C ALA A 112 -1.76 3.90 -12.30
N THR A 113 -2.96 4.20 -11.84
CA THR A 113 -4.10 3.27 -11.94
C THR A 113 -4.62 3.15 -13.38
N ARG A 114 -5.47 2.14 -13.62
CA ARG A 114 -6.28 2.02 -14.84
C ARG A 114 -7.20 3.22 -14.96
N LYS A 115 -7.39 3.71 -16.19
CA LYS A 115 -8.12 4.97 -16.45
C LYS A 115 -9.60 4.90 -16.05
N ASP A 116 -10.24 3.76 -16.35
CA ASP A 116 -11.70 3.64 -16.26
C ASP A 116 -12.17 2.73 -15.11
N ALA A 117 -11.28 1.94 -14.53
CA ALA A 117 -11.61 0.97 -13.48
C ALA A 117 -10.67 1.04 -12.25
N GLY A 118 -9.61 1.84 -12.33
CA GLY A 118 -8.58 1.89 -11.31
C GLY A 118 -9.05 2.59 -10.03
N GLN A 119 -8.71 2.03 -8.88
CA GLN A 119 -9.05 2.58 -7.57
C GLN A 119 -7.81 2.99 -6.78
N VAL A 120 -7.90 4.11 -6.07
CA VAL A 120 -6.90 4.52 -5.07
C VAL A 120 -7.51 4.34 -3.69
N ILE A 121 -6.82 3.60 -2.84
CA ILE A 121 -7.15 3.44 -1.42
C ILE A 121 -6.06 4.15 -0.63
N ALA A 122 -6.38 5.33 -0.11
CA ALA A 122 -5.52 6.02 0.84
C ALA A 122 -5.67 5.36 2.21
N ILE A 123 -4.62 4.67 2.68
CA ILE A 123 -4.59 4.05 4.01
C ILE A 123 -4.27 5.09 5.08
N SER A 124 -3.43 6.04 4.72
CA SER A 124 -3.12 7.20 5.54
C SER A 124 -3.19 8.45 4.67
N VAL A 125 -3.44 9.58 5.30
CA VAL A 125 -3.35 10.90 4.69
C VAL A 125 -2.38 11.70 5.53
N VAL A 126 -1.11 11.58 5.19
CA VAL A 126 -0.04 12.37 5.79
C VAL A 126 0.26 13.49 4.82
N ALA A 127 -0.68 14.43 4.77
CA ALA A 127 -0.67 15.58 3.87
C ALA A 127 0.65 16.36 3.91
N ASP A 128 1.37 16.29 5.02
CA ASP A 128 2.28 17.36 5.40
C ASP A 128 3.55 16.87 6.12
N ILE A 129 4.13 15.72 5.78
CA ILE A 129 5.50 15.46 6.27
C ILE A 129 6.46 16.43 5.57
N ALA A 130 7.11 17.30 6.34
CA ALA A 130 8.18 18.16 5.84
C ALA A 130 9.21 17.32 5.06
N ALA A 131 9.70 17.83 3.92
CA ALA A 131 10.61 17.09 3.04
C ALA A 131 11.90 16.59 3.73
N ASP A 132 12.26 17.18 4.87
CA ASP A 132 13.38 16.82 5.73
C ASP A 132 13.03 15.78 6.82
N GLY A 133 11.77 15.35 6.92
CA GLY A 133 11.28 14.41 7.92
C GLY A 133 11.03 15.02 9.31
N SER A 134 11.08 16.35 9.46
CA SER A 134 10.95 17.04 10.76
C SER A 134 9.55 16.99 11.40
N GLY A 135 8.53 16.51 10.70
CA GLY A 135 7.19 16.31 11.23
C GLY A 135 6.08 16.82 10.31
N MET A 136 4.86 16.88 10.87
CA MET A 136 3.63 17.29 10.19
C MET A 136 3.54 18.83 10.04
N ARG A 137 3.30 19.36 8.83
CA ARG A 137 3.12 20.78 8.50
C ARG A 137 1.62 21.16 8.34
N GLN A 138 1.00 21.56 9.44
CA GLN A 138 -0.14 22.51 9.50
C GLN A 138 -1.55 22.07 9.04
N GLU A 139 -2.54 22.84 9.53
CA GLU A 139 -4.00 22.64 9.44
C GLU A 139 -4.58 23.05 8.07
N GLY A 140 -5.49 22.25 7.52
CA GLY A 140 -6.32 22.63 6.36
C GLY A 140 -6.28 21.72 5.13
N PHE A 141 -5.59 20.57 5.18
CA PHE A 141 -5.60 19.61 4.07
C PHE A 141 -6.96 18.93 3.91
N ASP A 142 -7.64 19.19 2.79
CA ASP A 142 -8.83 18.46 2.39
C ASP A 142 -8.47 17.24 1.53
N ALA A 143 -8.32 16.09 2.20
CA ALA A 143 -8.03 14.82 1.57
C ALA A 143 -9.11 14.36 0.58
N VAL A 144 -10.34 14.85 0.75
CA VAL A 144 -11.48 14.51 -0.09
C VAL A 144 -11.47 15.34 -1.37
N ALA A 145 -10.94 16.57 -1.33
CA ALA A 145 -10.78 17.44 -2.51
C ALA A 145 -9.80 16.87 -3.56
N VAL A 146 -8.79 16.09 -3.15
CA VAL A 146 -7.76 15.54 -4.07
C VAL A 146 -8.34 14.52 -5.07
N PRO A 147 -9.09 13.47 -4.66
CA PRO A 147 -9.71 12.54 -5.60
C PRO A 147 -10.89 13.15 -6.38
N THR A 148 -11.56 14.17 -5.82
CA THR A 148 -12.75 14.81 -6.42
C THR A 148 -12.42 15.98 -7.35
N SER A 149 -11.19 16.49 -7.32
CA SER A 149 -10.74 17.56 -8.22
C SER A 149 -10.79 17.13 -9.70
N PRO A 150 -11.25 18.02 -10.61
CA PRO A 150 -11.27 17.73 -12.02
C PRO A 150 -9.87 17.41 -12.53
N MET A 151 -9.78 16.30 -13.26
CA MET A 151 -8.53 15.77 -13.79
C MET A 151 -7.88 16.83 -14.69
N ARG A 152 -6.71 17.35 -14.31
CA ARG A 152 -5.91 18.15 -15.25
C ARG A 152 -5.63 17.28 -16.49
N PRO A 153 -5.88 17.80 -17.71
CA PRO A 153 -5.60 17.06 -18.94
C PRO A 153 -4.17 16.54 -18.89
N ARG A 154 -3.96 15.26 -19.23
CA ARG A 154 -2.60 14.71 -19.40
C ARG A 154 -1.97 15.45 -20.58
N THR A 155 -1.25 16.53 -20.32
CA THR A 155 -0.46 17.20 -21.34
C THR A 155 0.59 16.22 -21.82
N LYS A 156 0.46 15.81 -23.08
CA LYS A 156 1.51 15.07 -23.78
C LYS A 156 2.70 16.03 -23.92
N TYR A 157 3.81 15.73 -23.26
CA TYR A 157 5.09 16.26 -23.72
C TYR A 157 5.57 15.30 -24.81
N SER A 158 5.36 15.69 -26.06
CA SER A 158 6.10 15.14 -27.19
C SER A 158 7.48 15.81 -27.21
N ALA A 159 8.53 15.01 -27.13
CA ALA A 159 9.83 15.38 -27.69
C ALA A 159 9.78 15.18 -29.21
#